data_AF-Q10ZT0-F1
#
_entry.id   AF-Q10ZT0-F1
#
_cell.length_a   1.000
_cell.length_b   1.000
_cell.length_c   1.000
_cell.angle_alpha   90.00
_cell.angle_beta   90.00
_cell.angle_gamma   90.00
#
_symmetry.space_group_name_H-M   'P 1'
#
loop_
_entity.id
_entity.type
_entity.pdbx_description
1 polymer ?
#
loop_
_entity_poly.entity_id
_entity_poly.type
_entity_poly.pdbx_seq_one_letter_code
_entity_poly.pdbx_strand_id
1 'polypeptide(L)' 'MIRQHGNCKALPAPRDENLRGVRQIGRQKWKHESGYHRRSLSETTMFRFKVLFSGKLRRRSFDIKQWSYSFNALS' A
#
# COMPACT_ATOMS: atom_id res chain seq x y z
N MET A 1 1.55 20.54 -9.34
CA MET A 1 2.89 21.12 -9.10
C MET A 1 3.87 20.01 -8.77
N ILE A 2 4.89 19.79 -9.59
CA ILE A 2 6.10 19.07 -9.17
C ILE A 2 7.26 20.03 -9.45
N ARG A 3 7.64 20.84 -8.46
CA ARG A 3 8.82 21.71 -8.53
C ARG A 3 9.97 20.96 -7.88
N GLN A 4 10.88 20.45 -8.69
CA GLN A 4 12.19 19.99 -8.24
C GLN A 4 13.20 21.01 -8.78
N HIS A 5 13.78 21.79 -7.88
CA HIS A 5 14.80 22.78 -8.20
C HIS A 5 16.02 22.03 -8.76
N GLY A 6 16.52 22.50 -9.90
CA GLY A 6 17.76 21.98 -10.46
C GLY A 6 18.89 22.20 -9.45
N ASN A 7 19.54 21.12 -9.06
CA ASN A 7 20.79 21.13 -8.31
C ASN A 7 20.72 21.63 -6.85
N CYS A 8 19.96 20.95 -6.00
CA CYS A 8 20.21 21.02 -4.56
C CYS A 8 21.38 20.07 -4.22
N LYS A 9 22.45 20.59 -3.61
CA LYS A 9 23.60 19.80 -3.09
C LYS A 9 23.24 18.89 -1.89
N ALA A 10 21.96 18.59 -1.71
CA ALA A 10 21.47 17.73 -0.65
C ALA A 10 21.81 16.27 -0.96
N LEU A 11 21.86 15.43 0.07
CA LEU A 11 21.98 13.98 -0.07
C LEU A 11 20.97 13.50 -1.12
N PRO A 12 21.40 12.71 -2.11
CA PRO A 12 20.52 12.22 -3.15
C PRO A 12 19.29 11.58 -2.51
N ALA A 13 18.09 12.02 -2.93
CA ALA A 13 16.89 11.32 -2.50
C ALA A 13 17.01 9.85 -2.96
N PRO A 14 16.46 8.87 -2.21
CA PRO A 14 16.47 7.47 -2.63
C PRO A 14 15.88 7.27 -4.03
N ARG A 15 14.98 8.15 -4.45
CA ARG A 15 14.43 8.21 -5.81
C ARG A 15 15.49 8.55 -6.87
N ASP A 16 16.36 9.52 -6.59
CA ASP A 16 17.37 9.97 -7.53
C ASP A 16 18.51 8.95 -7.65
N GLU A 17 18.85 8.23 -6.58
CA GLU A 17 19.76 7.09 -6.62
C GLU A 17 19.24 5.97 -7.51
N ASN A 18 17.95 5.64 -7.38
CA ASN A 18 17.30 4.67 -8.27
C ASN A 18 17.35 5.11 -9.74
N LEU A 19 17.10 6.40 -10.03
CA LEU A 19 17.18 6.93 -11.38
C LEU A 19 18.61 6.90 -11.94
N ARG A 20 19.62 7.18 -11.10
CA ARG A 20 21.04 7.04 -11.48
C ARG A 20 21.39 5.58 -11.80
N GLY A 21 20.97 4.64 -10.95
CA GLY A 21 21.14 3.20 -11.20
C GLY A 21 20.49 2.76 -12.52
N VAL A 22 19.25 3.18 -12.77
CA VAL A 22 18.54 2.89 -14.03
C VAL A 22 19.28 3.45 -15.25
N ARG A 23 19.88 4.65 -15.14
CA ARG A 23 20.67 5.26 -16.23
C ARG A 23 21.99 4.54 -16.47
N GLN A 24 22.60 3.97 -15.43
CA GLN A 24 23.92 3.33 -15.52
C GLN A 24 23.86 1.90 -16.07
N ILE A 25 22.94 1.06 -15.57
CA ILE A 25 22.88 -0.38 -15.91
C ILE A 25 21.63 -0.75 -16.73
N GLY A 26 20.76 0.22 -17.01
CA GLY A 26 19.50 0.01 -17.71
C GLY A 26 18.39 -0.52 -16.79
N ARG A 27 17.13 -0.22 -17.14
CA ARG A 27 15.95 -0.48 -16.30
C ARG A 27 15.73 -1.96 -15.98
N GLN A 28 15.95 -2.86 -16.93
CA GLN A 28 15.69 -4.30 -16.75
C GLN A 28 16.69 -4.92 -15.76
N LYS A 29 17.98 -4.66 -15.96
CA LYS A 29 19.05 -5.16 -15.08
C LYS A 29 18.95 -4.53 -13.70
N TRP A 30 18.69 -3.22 -13.61
CA TRP A 30 18.45 -2.53 -12.35
C TRP A 30 17.28 -3.11 -11.56
N LYS A 31 16.16 -3.46 -12.21
CA LYS A 31 15.01 -4.10 -11.55
C LYS A 31 15.35 -5.47 -10.94
N HIS A 32 16.27 -6.21 -11.56
CA HIS A 32 16.72 -7.51 -11.06
C HIS A 32 17.68 -7.33 -9.87
N GLU A 33 18.72 -6.51 -10.02
CA GLU A 33 19.77 -6.32 -9.01
C GLU A 33 19.28 -5.59 -7.75
N SER A 34 18.39 -4.61 -7.89
CA SER A 34 17.85 -3.85 -6.74
C SER A 34 16.87 -4.65 -5.88
N GLY A 35 16.50 -5.87 -6.28
CA GLY A 35 15.44 -6.65 -5.61
C GLY A 35 14.05 -6.02 -5.71
N TYR A 36 13.87 -4.96 -6.51
CA TYR A 36 12.62 -4.25 -6.71
C TYR A 36 11.51 -5.18 -7.22
N HIS A 37 11.87 -6.22 -7.96
CA HIS A 37 10.94 -7.26 -8.40
C HIS A 37 10.23 -7.94 -7.22
N ARG A 38 10.96 -8.30 -6.15
CA ARG A 38 10.36 -8.98 -4.98
C ARG A 38 9.43 -8.07 -4.18
N ARG A 39 9.82 -6.80 -3.96
CA ARG A 39 8.96 -5.82 -3.28
C ARG A 39 7.67 -5.58 -4.07
N SER A 40 7.78 -5.32 -5.37
CA SER A 40 6.62 -5.10 -6.25
C SER A 40 5.66 -6.30 -6.29
N LEU A 41 6.19 -7.54 -6.27
CA LEU A 41 5.37 -8.75 -6.17
C LEU A 41 4.64 -8.85 -4.83
N SER A 42 5.33 -8.55 -3.71
CA SER A 42 4.72 -8.58 -2.37
C SER A 42 3.62 -7.52 -2.23
N GLU A 43 3.86 -6.30 -2.72
CA GLU A 43 2.87 -5.21 -2.72
C GLU A 43 1.65 -5.56 -3.57
N THR A 44 1.87 -6.12 -4.78
CA THR A 44 0.78 -6.55 -5.66
C THR A 44 -0.04 -7.67 -5.02
N THR A 45 0.63 -8.62 -4.37
CA THR A 45 -0.03 -9.71 -3.65
C THR A 45 -0.85 -9.18 -2.48
N MET A 46 -0.30 -8.26 -1.69
CA MET A 46 -1.01 -7.62 -0.58
C MET A 46 -2.18 -6.75 -1.06
N PHE A 47 -2.03 -6.05 -2.19
CA PHE A 47 -3.12 -5.29 -2.80
C PHE A 47 -4.25 -6.24 -3.25
N ARG A 48 -3.92 -7.32 -3.95
CA ARG A 48 -4.90 -8.35 -4.35
C ARG A 48 -5.59 -8.98 -3.15
N PHE A 49 -4.83 -9.34 -2.12
CA PHE A 49 -5.37 -9.85 -0.86
C PHE A 49 -6.34 -8.83 -0.25
N LYS A 50 -5.90 -7.57 -0.11
CA LYS A 50 -6.74 -6.50 0.43
C LYS A 50 -8.03 -6.38 -0.37
N VAL A 51 -7.99 -6.29 -1.69
CA VAL A 51 -9.20 -6.19 -2.54
C VAL A 51 -10.13 -7.38 -2.38
N LEU A 52 -9.60 -8.61 -2.42
CA LEU A 52 -10.40 -9.83 -2.35
C LEU A 52 -11.06 -10.01 -0.98
N PHE A 53 -10.36 -9.67 0.10
CA PHE A 53 -10.82 -9.87 1.47
C PHE A 53 -11.54 -8.63 2.05
N SER A 54 -11.25 -7.42 1.58
CA SER A 54 -11.91 -6.20 2.05
C SER A 54 -13.35 -6.05 1.58
N GLY A 55 -13.75 -6.72 0.49
CA GLY A 55 -15.14 -6.72 0.01
C GLY A 55 -16.00 -7.87 0.54
N LYS A 56 -15.40 -8.99 0.96
CA LYS A 56 -16.12 -10.19 1.46
C LYS A 56 -16.26 -10.25 2.97
N LEU A 57 -15.48 -9.48 3.72
CA LEU A 57 -15.57 -9.41 5.18
C LEU A 57 -16.23 -8.08 5.59
N ARG A 58 -17.46 -8.19 6.12
CA ARG A 58 -18.29 -7.14 6.76
C ARG A 58 -19.31 -6.50 5.81
N ARG A 59 -20.54 -7.02 5.76
CA ARG A 59 -21.53 -6.88 6.85
C ARG A 59 -22.38 -8.14 7.01
N ARG A 60 -21.83 -9.19 7.62
CA ARG A 60 -22.66 -9.93 8.58
C ARG A 60 -22.72 -9.05 9.82
N SER A 61 -23.65 -8.09 9.81
CA SER A 61 -24.14 -7.55 11.07
C SER A 61 -24.54 -8.77 11.87
N PHE A 62 -23.82 -9.07 12.95
CA PHE A 62 -24.48 -9.69 14.08
C PHE A 62 -25.43 -8.60 14.58
N ASP A 63 -26.56 -8.47 13.89
CA ASP A 63 -27.75 -7.86 14.46
C ASP A 63 -28.16 -8.83 15.56
N ILE A 64 -27.57 -8.65 16.74
CA ILE A 64 -28.10 -9.20 17.99
C ILE A 64 -29.38 -8.39 18.27
N LYS A 65 -30.38 -8.56 17.42
CA LYS A 65 -31.75 -8.11 17.63
C LYS A 65 -32.37 -9.05 18.66
N GLN A 66 -32.06 -8.91 19.96
CA GLN A 66 -32.96 -9.44 20.99
C GLN A 66 -32.70 -9.09 22.47
N TRP A 67 -31.86 -8.12 22.84
CA TRP A 67 -31.55 -7.90 24.28
C TRP A 67 -31.74 -6.49 24.83
N SER A 68 -32.51 -5.62 24.17
CA SER A 68 -32.84 -4.30 24.73
C SER A 68 -34.33 -3.96 24.78
N TYR A 69 -35.22 -4.79 24.22
CA TYR A 69 -36.66 -4.55 24.32
C TYR A 69 -37.31 -5.00 25.63
N SER A 70 -36.59 -5.67 26.53
CA SER A 70 -37.12 -6.11 27.83
C SER A 70 -36.74 -5.21 29.03
N PHE A 71 -35.93 -4.16 28.85
CA PHE A 71 -35.51 -3.30 29.98
C PHE A 71 -36.29 -1.97 30.10
N ASN A 72 -37.07 -1.56 29.08
CA ASN A 72 -37.88 -0.34 29.11
C ASN A 72 -39.39 -0.62 29.30
N ALA A 73 -39.75 -1.66 30.09
CA ALA A 73 -41.15 -1.97 30.42
C ALA A 73 -41.48 -1.76 31.91
N LEU A 74 -40.54 -1.26 32.71
CA LEU A 74 -40.73 -0.94 34.12
C LEU A 74 -39.89 0.30 34.50
N SER A 75 -40.31 1.48 34.05
CA SER A 75 -39.98 2.77 34.67
C SER A 75 -41.11 3.76 34.42
#